data_AF-A0A0A2XW05-F1
#
_entry.id   AF-A0A0A2XW05-F1
#
_cell.length_a   1.000
_cell.length_b   1.000
_cell.length_c   1.000
_cell.angle_alpha   90.00
_cell.angle_beta   90.00
_cell.angle_gamma   90.00
#
_symmetry.space_group_name_H-M   'P 1'
#
loop_
_entity.id
_entity.type
_entity.pdbx_description
1 polymer ?
#
loop_
_entity_poly.entity_id
_entity_poly.type
_entity_poly.pdbx_seq_one_letter_code
_entity_poly.pdbx_strand_id
1 'polypeptide(L)'
;MASKGLKMKITDDEILAYIWDETLGRVARNAVIHYMGHKLGTYDINELRDDDVELIALLHRTNLYAGATLSKSQFRVRLNQLVNQGRILPRLGKDSKAFVINADVKAVVISAITFWQNAGLPFDYTDETRTCMRTIPAESINVFNLTTACYRLLRCEYPIYQMKGE
;
A
#
# COMPACT_ATOMS: atom_id res chain seq x y z
N MET A 1 32.68 29.57 19.68
CA MET A 1 31.39 28.92 19.98
C MET A 1 30.96 28.18 18.72
N ALA A 2 31.09 26.86 18.69
CA ALA A 2 30.65 26.07 17.55
C ALA A 2 29.16 25.79 17.70
N SER A 3 28.33 26.24 16.75
CA SER A 3 26.95 25.80 16.64
C SER A 3 26.99 24.29 16.39
N LYS A 4 26.67 23.48 17.41
CA LYS A 4 26.26 22.09 17.21
C LYS A 4 25.12 22.14 16.20
N GLY A 5 25.40 21.76 14.96
CA GLY A 5 24.36 21.58 13.96
C GLY A 5 23.32 20.65 14.57
N LEU A 6 22.10 21.13 14.74
CA LEU A 6 20.95 20.30 15.09
C LEU A 6 20.83 19.27 13.97
N LYS A 7 21.44 18.10 14.15
CA LYS A 7 21.17 16.93 13.34
C LYS A 7 19.75 16.53 13.72
N MET A 8 18.77 17.10 13.01
CA MET A 8 17.34 16.83 13.23
C MET A 8 17.15 15.32 13.29
N LYS A 9 16.79 14.84 14.47
CA LYS A 9 16.50 13.43 14.71
C LYS A 9 15.13 13.17 14.12
N ILE A 10 15.05 12.31 13.12
CA ILE A 10 13.77 11.89 12.54
C ILE A 10 12.81 11.43 13.64
N THR A 11 11.60 12.01 13.62
CA THR A 11 10.53 11.76 14.58
C THR A 11 9.74 10.49 14.22
N ASP A 12 8.93 9.98 15.15
CA ASP A 12 8.02 8.86 14.85
C ASP A 12 6.97 9.27 13.81
N ASP A 13 6.50 10.52 13.84
CA ASP A 13 5.52 11.03 12.87
C ASP A 13 6.10 11.13 11.45
N GLU A 14 7.38 11.52 11.31
CA GLU A 14 8.06 11.48 10.01
C GLU A 14 8.22 10.05 9.48
N ILE A 15 8.47 9.08 10.36
CA ILE A 15 8.51 7.65 9.98
C ILE A 15 7.12 7.17 9.56
N LEU A 16 6.07 7.54 10.30
CA LEU A 16 4.69 7.17 9.97
C LEU A 16 4.20 7.84 8.69
N ALA A 17 4.58 9.09 8.44
CA ALA A 17 4.30 9.79 7.18
C ALA A 17 4.98 9.10 5.99
N TYR A 18 6.23 8.65 6.17
CA TYR A 18 6.92 7.84 5.15
C TYR A 18 6.23 6.49 4.94
N ILE A 19 5.87 5.77 6.01
CA ILE A 19 5.12 4.51 5.92
C ILE A 19 3.79 4.72 5.19
N TRP A 20 3.09 5.83 5.48
CA TRP A 20 1.85 6.17 4.80
C TRP A 20 2.04 6.37 3.31
N ASP A 21 3.04 7.15 2.91
CA ASP A 21 3.37 7.38 1.50
C ASP A 21 3.66 6.07 0.76
N GLU A 22 4.43 5.18 1.39
CA GLU A 22 4.72 3.84 0.89
C GLU A 22 3.47 2.95 0.84
N THR A 23 2.55 3.07 1.81
CA THR A 23 1.25 2.39 1.78
C THR A 23 0.43 2.86 0.58
N LEU A 24 0.35 4.16 0.29
CA LEU A 24 -0.37 4.69 -0.87
C LEU A 24 0.23 4.16 -2.18
N GLY A 25 1.56 4.19 -2.32
CA GLY A 25 2.25 3.66 -3.49
C GLY A 25 2.07 2.14 -3.64
N ARG A 26 2.00 1.41 -2.52
CA ARG A 26 1.72 -0.02 -2.49
C ARG A 26 0.29 -0.31 -2.95
N VAL A 27 -0.70 0.39 -2.40
CA VAL A 27 -2.11 0.24 -2.75
C VAL A 27 -2.35 0.57 -4.22
N ALA A 28 -1.81 1.69 -4.72
CA ALA A 28 -1.91 2.08 -6.12
C ALA A 28 -1.42 0.98 -7.08
N ARG A 29 -0.34 0.28 -6.72
CA ARG A 29 0.23 -0.82 -7.52
C ARG A 29 -0.54 -2.12 -7.34
N ASN A 30 -0.89 -2.47 -6.11
CA ASN A 30 -1.44 -3.77 -5.76
C ASN A 30 -2.94 -3.90 -6.02
N ALA A 31 -3.64 -2.79 -6.29
CA ALA A 31 -5.00 -2.84 -6.81
C ALA A 31 -5.06 -3.45 -8.23
N VAL A 32 -3.93 -3.66 -8.90
CA VAL A 32 -3.83 -4.41 -10.16
C VAL A 32 -3.44 -5.87 -9.89
N ILE A 33 -4.27 -6.80 -10.37
CA ILE A 33 -3.99 -8.23 -10.33
C ILE A 33 -3.23 -8.62 -11.61
N HIS A 34 -2.08 -9.26 -11.43
CA HIS A 34 -1.27 -9.76 -12.53
C HIS A 34 -1.46 -11.28 -12.67
N TYR A 35 -2.01 -11.70 -13.80
CA TYR A 35 -2.22 -13.10 -14.15
C TYR A 35 -1.10 -13.62 -15.06
N MET A 36 -0.96 -14.94 -15.12
CA MET A 36 -0.02 -15.59 -16.03
C MET A 36 -0.29 -15.20 -17.49
N GLY A 37 0.78 -15.12 -18.29
CA GLY A 37 0.70 -14.71 -19.69
C GLY A 37 0.56 -13.19 -19.89
N HIS A 38 1.09 -12.38 -18.95
CA HIS A 38 1.07 -10.91 -19.04
C HIS A 38 -0.34 -10.32 -19.14
N LYS A 39 -1.28 -10.87 -18.37
CA LYS A 39 -2.67 -10.44 -18.33
C LYS A 39 -2.97 -9.67 -17.05
N LEU A 40 -3.84 -8.66 -17.13
CA LEU A 40 -4.18 -7.78 -16.03
C LEU A 40 -5.68 -7.80 -15.76
N GLY A 41 -6.04 -7.69 -14.49
CA GLY A 41 -7.40 -7.42 -14.01
C GLY A 41 -7.35 -6.64 -12.69
N THR A 42 -8.50 -6.43 -12.07
CA THR A 42 -8.59 -5.80 -10.74
C THR A 42 -9.67 -6.48 -9.90
N TYR A 43 -9.87 -5.99 -8.69
CA TYR A 43 -10.80 -6.56 -7.71
C TYR A 43 -12.22 -6.05 -7.96
N ASP A 44 -13.22 -6.88 -7.63
CA ASP A 44 -14.60 -6.41 -7.47
C ASP A 44 -14.75 -5.77 -6.09
N ILE A 45 -15.18 -4.50 -6.06
CA ILE A 45 -15.37 -3.73 -4.82
C ILE A 45 -16.47 -4.35 -3.95
N ASN A 46 -17.49 -4.95 -4.58
CA ASN A 46 -18.62 -5.54 -3.86
C ASN A 46 -18.27 -6.86 -3.17
N GLU A 47 -17.16 -7.50 -3.59
CA GLU A 47 -16.69 -8.78 -3.05
C GLU A 47 -15.39 -8.63 -2.24
N LEU A 48 -14.94 -7.39 -2.04
CA LEU A 48 -13.68 -7.08 -1.39
C LEU A 48 -13.72 -7.44 0.11
N ARG A 49 -12.93 -8.43 0.51
CA ARG A 49 -12.83 -8.86 1.91
C ARG A 49 -11.75 -8.06 2.64
N ASP A 50 -11.85 -8.00 3.96
CA ASP A 50 -10.86 -7.29 4.79
C ASP A 50 -9.45 -7.89 4.64
N ASP A 51 -9.33 -9.21 4.44
CA ASP A 51 -8.06 -9.87 4.14
C ASP A 51 -7.42 -9.41 2.82
N ASP A 52 -8.25 -9.09 1.82
CA ASP A 52 -7.79 -8.58 0.51
C ASP A 52 -7.32 -7.13 0.67
N VAL A 53 -8.07 -6.30 1.41
CA VAL A 53 -7.68 -4.93 1.78
C VAL A 53 -6.32 -4.91 2.48
N GLU A 54 -6.15 -5.76 3.49
CA GLU A 54 -4.88 -5.86 4.20
C GLU A 54 -3.74 -6.34 3.30
N LEU A 55 -4.00 -7.30 2.41
CA LEU A 55 -2.99 -7.82 1.48
C LEU A 55 -2.54 -6.75 0.47
N ILE A 56 -3.48 -5.95 -0.04
CA ILE A 56 -3.21 -4.85 -0.95
C ILE A 56 -2.35 -3.78 -0.25
N ALA A 57 -2.64 -3.45 1.00
CA ALA A 57 -1.89 -2.46 1.79
C ALA A 57 -0.61 -2.99 2.46
N LEU A 58 -0.33 -4.31 2.38
CA LEU A 58 0.75 -4.95 3.11
C LEU A 58 2.13 -4.44 2.69
N LEU A 59 2.87 -3.91 3.66
CA LEU A 59 4.25 -3.51 3.52
C LEU A 59 5.19 -4.52 4.15
N HIS A 60 6.44 -4.50 3.69
CA HIS A 60 7.48 -5.38 4.17
C HIS A 60 8.73 -4.57 4.50
N ARG A 61 9.23 -4.67 5.73
CA ARG A 61 10.28 -3.76 6.24
C ARG A 61 11.57 -3.76 5.42
N THR A 62 11.87 -4.84 4.68
CA THR A 62 13.08 -4.91 3.83
C THR A 62 12.99 -3.99 2.62
N ASN A 63 11.78 -3.70 2.13
CA ASN A 63 11.57 -2.88 0.95
C ASN A 63 11.57 -1.39 1.29
N LEU A 64 11.28 -1.08 2.56
CA LEU A 64 11.22 0.30 3.07
C LEU A 64 12.58 0.87 3.47
N TYR A 65 13.60 0.02 3.66
CA TYR A 65 14.89 0.48 4.16
C TYR A 65 15.58 1.49 3.24
N ALA A 66 15.45 1.32 1.92
CA ALA A 66 16.15 2.16 0.95
C ALA A 66 15.70 3.64 0.99
N GLY A 67 14.44 3.90 1.36
CA GLY A 67 13.90 5.26 1.51
C GLY A 67 13.93 5.79 2.95
N ALA A 68 14.17 4.92 3.95
CA ALA A 68 14.29 5.36 5.33
C ALA A 68 15.64 6.07 5.52
N THR A 69 15.64 7.34 5.91
CA THR A 69 16.83 8.15 6.24
C THR A 69 17.60 7.65 7.49
N LEU A 70 17.31 6.43 7.94
CA LEU A 70 17.85 5.75 9.10
C LEU A 70 18.69 4.54 8.67
N SER A 71 19.66 4.15 9.51
CA SER A 71 20.29 2.84 9.34
C SER A 71 19.31 1.68 9.55
N LYS A 72 19.59 0.51 8.98
CA LYS A 72 18.68 -0.65 9.00
C LYS A 72 18.34 -1.09 10.42
N SER A 73 19.32 -1.01 11.32
CA SER A 73 19.14 -1.34 12.73
C SER A 73 18.24 -0.32 13.43
N GLN A 74 18.48 0.98 13.22
CA GLN A 74 17.66 2.05 13.80
C GLN A 74 16.21 1.97 13.30
N PHE A 75 16.01 1.81 12.00
CA PHE A 75 14.67 1.67 11.42
C PHE A 75 13.91 0.48 12.01
N ARG A 76 14.57 -0.67 12.18
CA ARG A 76 13.98 -1.84 12.85
C ARG A 76 13.57 -1.53 14.30
N VAL A 77 14.44 -0.88 15.07
CA VAL A 77 14.13 -0.51 16.47
C VAL A 77 12.92 0.41 16.53
N ARG A 78 12.85 1.42 15.65
CA ARG A 78 11.74 2.36 15.59
C ARG A 78 10.43 1.69 15.16
N LEU A 79 10.46 0.82 14.14
CA LEU A 79 9.29 0.02 13.77
C LEU A 79 8.77 -0.83 14.94
N ASN A 80 9.64 -1.50 15.69
CA ASN A 80 9.21 -2.28 16.85
C ASN A 80 8.54 -1.40 17.92
N GLN A 81 9.00 -0.15 18.12
CA GLN A 81 8.34 0.80 19.02
C GLN A 81 6.94 1.16 18.51
N LEU A 82 6.80 1.45 17.21
CA LEU A 82 5.50 1.75 16.60
C LEU A 82 4.52 0.57 16.68
N VAL A 83 5.01 -0.67 16.57
CA VAL A 83 4.21 -1.89 16.83
C VAL A 83 3.72 -1.92 18.28
N ASN A 84 4.61 -1.71 19.24
CA ASN A 84 4.24 -1.73 20.67
C ASN A 84 3.25 -0.61 21.04
N GLN A 85 3.27 0.50 20.30
CA GLN A 85 2.32 1.61 20.43
C GLN A 85 1.00 1.38 19.68
N GLY A 86 0.86 0.28 18.94
CA GLY A 86 -0.32 0.00 18.14
C GLY A 86 -0.49 0.91 16.92
N ARG A 87 0.56 1.62 16.49
CA ARG A 87 0.53 2.54 15.32
C ARG A 87 0.70 1.79 14.00
N ILE A 88 1.35 0.63 14.05
CA ILE A 88 1.43 -0.33 12.96
C ILE A 88 1.10 -1.72 13.50
N LEU A 89 0.46 -2.55 12.69
CA LEU A 89 -0.01 -3.87 13.08
C LEU A 89 0.84 -4.94 12.39
N PRO A 90 1.55 -5.80 13.15
CA PRO A 90 2.30 -6.90 12.56
C PRO A 90 1.34 -7.97 12.06
N ARG A 91 1.60 -8.55 10.88
CA ARG A 91 0.79 -9.67 10.39
C ARG A 91 1.29 -10.98 10.99
N LEU A 92 0.65 -11.42 12.07
CA LEU A 92 1.02 -12.64 12.80
C LEU A 92 0.89 -13.89 11.90
N GLY A 93 1.87 -14.79 11.98
CA GLY A 93 1.79 -16.16 11.44
C GLY A 93 2.39 -16.44 10.06
N LYS A 94 2.71 -15.43 9.23
CA LYS A 94 3.27 -15.68 7.87
C LYS A 94 4.60 -14.98 7.59
N ASP A 95 4.83 -13.79 8.13
CA ASP A 95 6.12 -13.12 8.01
C ASP A 95 6.30 -12.03 9.09
N SER A 96 7.24 -12.23 10.01
CA SER A 96 7.58 -11.25 11.07
C SER A 96 8.10 -9.90 10.56
N LYS A 97 8.31 -9.75 9.25
CA LYS A 97 8.79 -8.53 8.59
C LYS A 97 7.65 -7.75 7.92
N ALA A 98 6.46 -8.32 7.83
CA ALA A 98 5.30 -7.73 7.18
C ALA A 98 4.38 -7.05 8.19
N PHE A 99 3.86 -5.90 7.81
CA PHE A 99 2.97 -5.10 8.64
C PHE A 99 2.04 -4.25 7.79
N VAL A 100 0.95 -3.79 8.41
CA VAL A 100 0.06 -2.76 7.87
C VAL A 100 0.09 -1.56 8.81
N ILE A 101 -0.11 -0.35 8.29
CA ILE A 101 -0.33 0.81 9.13
C ILE A 101 -1.69 0.69 9.83
N ASN A 102 -1.79 1.10 11.09
CA ASN A 102 -3.06 1.07 11.81
C ASN A 102 -3.93 2.27 11.39
N ALA A 103 -4.43 2.24 10.15
CA ALA A 103 -5.29 3.26 9.57
C ALA A 103 -6.49 2.63 8.87
N ASP A 104 -7.54 3.41 8.62
CA ASP A 104 -8.60 2.98 7.71
C ASP A 104 -8.12 3.02 6.26
N VAL A 105 -7.45 1.93 5.84
CA VAL A 105 -6.96 1.74 4.48
C VAL A 105 -8.05 1.27 3.52
N LYS A 106 -9.25 0.93 4.00
CA LYS A 106 -10.32 0.37 3.14
C LYS A 106 -10.78 1.39 2.12
N ALA A 107 -11.00 2.63 2.54
CA ALA A 107 -11.36 3.73 1.64
C ALA A 107 -10.28 3.96 0.56
N VAL A 108 -9.00 3.94 0.95
CA VAL A 108 -7.87 4.11 0.02
C VAL A 108 -7.81 2.97 -1.01
N VAL A 109 -8.01 1.74 -0.56
CA VAL A 109 -8.04 0.56 -1.44
C VAL A 109 -9.22 0.64 -2.42
N ILE A 110 -10.40 1.03 -1.96
CA ILE A 110 -11.58 1.22 -2.83
C ILE A 110 -11.32 2.31 -3.87
N SER A 111 -10.74 3.46 -3.47
CA SER A 111 -10.39 4.54 -4.41
C SER A 111 -9.41 4.05 -5.47
N ALA A 112 -8.39 3.29 -5.08
CA ALA A 112 -7.42 2.72 -6.02
C ALA A 112 -8.03 1.69 -6.98
N ILE A 113 -8.88 0.78 -6.49
CA ILE A 113 -9.59 -0.19 -7.34
C ILE A 113 -10.50 0.56 -8.32
N THR A 114 -11.27 1.53 -7.84
CA THR A 114 -12.17 2.35 -8.67
C THR A 114 -11.39 3.07 -9.78
N PHE A 115 -10.23 3.64 -9.45
CA PHE A 115 -9.34 4.25 -10.44
C PHE A 115 -8.99 3.26 -11.57
N TRP A 116 -8.60 2.04 -11.23
CA TRP A 116 -8.20 1.02 -12.21
C TRP A 116 -9.37 0.47 -13.02
N GLN A 117 -10.53 0.30 -12.40
CA GLN A 117 -11.77 -0.06 -13.10
C GLN A 117 -12.13 1.02 -14.14
N ASN A 118 -12.05 2.31 -13.75
CA ASN A 118 -12.29 3.44 -14.66
C ASN A 118 -11.22 3.54 -15.77
N ALA A 119 -10.00 3.08 -15.50
CA ALA A 119 -8.94 2.96 -16.51
C ALA A 119 -9.14 1.76 -17.45
N GLY A 120 -10.20 0.97 -17.25
CA GLY A 120 -10.59 -0.13 -18.13
C GLY A 120 -10.10 -1.51 -17.70
N LEU A 121 -9.56 -1.69 -16.49
CA LEU A 121 -9.26 -3.04 -16.00
C LEU A 121 -10.56 -3.79 -15.69
N PRO A 122 -10.74 -5.00 -16.25
CA PRO A 122 -11.85 -5.85 -15.91
C PRO A 122 -11.71 -6.40 -14.48
N PHE A 123 -12.85 -6.67 -13.86
CA PHE A 123 -12.95 -7.23 -12.51
C PHE A 123 -14.01 -8.33 -12.41
N ASP A 124 -14.73 -8.59 -13.50
CA ASP A 124 -15.76 -9.62 -13.61
C ASP A 124 -15.20 -10.93 -14.16
N TYR A 125 -16.04 -11.95 -14.18
CA TYR A 125 -15.69 -13.26 -14.73
C TYR A 125 -16.03 -13.33 -16.23
N THR A 126 -15.36 -14.21 -16.96
CA THR A 126 -15.67 -14.50 -18.37
C THR A 126 -16.91 -15.36 -18.53
N ASP A 127 -17.33 -16.04 -17.46
CA ASP A 127 -18.42 -17.00 -17.43
C ASP A 127 -19.21 -16.93 -16.11
N GLU A 128 -20.43 -17.45 -16.14
CA GLU A 128 -21.32 -17.53 -14.96
C GLU A 128 -20.82 -18.53 -13.91
N THR A 129 -19.92 -19.45 -14.28
CA THR A 129 -19.32 -20.42 -13.35
C THR A 129 -18.25 -19.81 -12.46
N ARG A 130 -17.86 -18.57 -12.73
CA ARG A 130 -16.88 -17.77 -11.97
C ARG A 130 -15.53 -18.46 -11.82
N THR A 131 -15.13 -19.23 -12.84
CA THR A 131 -13.86 -19.97 -12.82
C THR A 131 -12.71 -19.20 -13.45
N CYS A 132 -13.03 -18.29 -14.38
CA CYS A 132 -12.05 -17.53 -15.15
C CYS A 132 -12.31 -16.02 -15.02
N MET A 133 -11.32 -15.29 -14.50
CA MET A 133 -11.37 -13.83 -14.41
C MET A 133 -11.18 -13.22 -15.78
N ARG A 134 -11.99 -12.22 -16.12
CA ARG A 134 -11.77 -11.42 -17.32
C ARG A 134 -10.50 -10.61 -17.12
N THR A 135 -9.72 -10.51 -18.19
CA THR A 135 -8.42 -9.85 -18.18
C THR A 135 -8.14 -9.18 -19.51
N ILE A 136 -7.22 -8.21 -19.51
CA ILE A 136 -6.67 -7.56 -20.71
C ILE A 136 -5.16 -7.81 -20.80
N PRO A 137 -4.56 -7.81 -22.00
CA PRO A 137 -3.11 -7.81 -22.15
C PRO A 137 -2.48 -6.59 -21.44
N ALA A 138 -1.34 -6.79 -20.77
CA ALA A 138 -0.65 -5.69 -20.09
C ALA A 138 -0.20 -4.58 -21.05
N GLU A 139 0.08 -4.91 -22.31
CA GLU A 139 0.42 -3.96 -23.37
C GLU A 139 -0.75 -3.06 -23.80
N SER A 140 -1.99 -3.44 -23.49
CA SER A 140 -3.17 -2.61 -23.77
C SER A 140 -3.24 -1.36 -22.89
N ILE A 141 -2.42 -1.25 -21.85
CA ILE A 141 -2.48 -0.16 -20.90
C ILE A 141 -1.10 0.25 -20.38
N ASN A 142 -0.86 1.54 -20.18
CA ASN A 142 0.40 2.01 -19.60
C ASN A 142 0.37 1.91 -18.07
N VAL A 143 0.70 0.73 -17.55
CA VAL A 143 0.69 0.41 -16.11
C VAL A 143 1.55 1.39 -15.30
N PHE A 144 2.72 1.79 -15.80
CA PHE A 144 3.62 2.68 -15.08
C PHE A 144 3.02 4.08 -14.89
N ASN A 145 2.53 4.69 -15.97
CA ASN A 145 1.92 6.02 -15.92
C ASN A 145 0.66 6.02 -15.07
N LEU A 146 -0.17 4.98 -15.19
CA LEU A 146 -1.40 4.88 -14.42
C LEU A 146 -1.18 4.56 -12.95
N THR A 147 -0.18 3.74 -12.61
CA THR A 147 0.21 3.55 -11.19
C THR A 147 0.65 4.87 -10.57
N THR A 148 1.44 5.66 -11.32
CA THR A 148 1.87 6.99 -10.88
C THR A 148 0.70 7.95 -10.71
N ALA A 149 -0.26 7.95 -11.66
CA ALA A 149 -1.47 8.77 -11.57
C ALA A 149 -2.37 8.35 -10.40
N CYS A 150 -2.59 7.05 -10.21
CA CYS A 150 -3.33 6.50 -9.08
C CYS A 150 -2.70 6.93 -7.75
N TYR A 151 -1.39 6.74 -7.58
CA TYR A 151 -0.68 7.18 -6.38
C TYR A 151 -0.86 8.69 -6.11
N ARG A 152 -0.74 9.54 -7.14
CA ARG A 152 -0.94 11.00 -7.00
C ARG A 152 -2.36 11.35 -6.57
N LEU A 153 -3.37 10.67 -7.13
CA LEU A 153 -4.76 10.82 -6.73
C LEU A 153 -4.94 10.44 -5.25
N LEU A 154 -4.47 9.25 -4.85
CA LEU A 154 -4.54 8.80 -3.47
C LEU A 154 -3.81 9.75 -2.51
N ARG A 155 -2.65 10.29 -2.91
CA ARG A 155 -1.88 11.25 -2.10
C ARG A 155 -2.59 12.58 -1.92
N CYS A 156 -3.41 12.97 -2.90
CA CYS A 156 -4.24 14.16 -2.84
C CYS A 156 -5.49 13.96 -1.97
N GLU A 157 -6.16 12.82 -2.11
CA GLU A 157 -7.39 12.49 -1.36
C GLU A 157 -7.11 12.11 0.09
N TYR A 158 -5.99 11.43 0.34
CA TYR A 158 -5.60 10.92 1.65
C TYR A 158 -4.22 11.45 2.06
N PRO A 159 -4.08 12.77 2.29
CA PRO A 159 -2.78 13.40 2.47
C PRO A 159 -2.09 13.02 3.79
N ILE A 160 -2.85 12.53 4.76
CA ILE A 160 -2.39 12.08 6.08
C ILE A 160 -3.12 10.78 6.42
N TYR A 161 -2.45 9.86 7.13
CA TYR A 161 -3.12 8.66 7.64
C TYR A 161 -4.02 9.05 8.81
N GLN A 162 -5.14 8.35 8.95
CA GLN A 162 -6.06 8.49 10.09
C GLN A 162 -6.07 7.19 10.88
N MET A 163 -5.81 7.27 12.18
CA MET A 163 -5.76 6.10 13.05
C MET A 163 -7.12 5.41 13.12
N LYS A 164 -7.14 4.08 13.06
CA LYS A 164 -8.37 3.31 13.26
C LYS A 164 -8.69 3.28 14.76
N GLY A 165 -9.82 3.86 15.17
CA GLY A 165 -10.30 3.84 16.55
C GLY A 165 -10.15 5.15 17.34
N GLU A 166 -9.90 6.28 16.67
CA GLU A 166 -10.10 7.64 17.20
C GLU A 166 -11.46 8.20 16.74
#